data_AF-A0A1S6HBZ7-F1
#
_entry.id   AF-A0A1S6HBZ7-F1
#
_cell.length_a   1.000
_cell.length_b   1.000
_cell.length_c   1.000
_cell.angle_alpha   90.00
_cell.angle_beta   90.00
_cell.angle_gamma   90.00
#
_symmetry.space_group_name_H-M   'P 1'
#
loop_
_entity.id
_entity.type
_entity.pdbx_description
1 polymer ?
#
loop_
_entity_poly.entity_id
_entity_poly.type
_entity_poly.pdbx_seq_one_letter_code
_entity_poly.pdbx_strand_id
1 'polypeptide(L)'
;MIFIIKVTTNKEEKAVEMIADRAQKKSLNTYAVLKPHGMRGYILLEAEDRESAEESVFNLPYVKGIVGKTIEYAEIKNMVEPSVENIDIKEGDIVEMIGSTLKGEKAKVLRIDKQKEEVVVSLLGSVVPLPITIKIDNVRVIRRDEHEAEDEE
;
A
#
# COMPACT_ATOMS: atom_id res chain seq x y z
N MET A 1 -4.85 22.68 1.70
CA MET A 1 -3.39 22.52 1.56
C MET A 1 -2.94 21.30 2.34
N ILE A 2 -1.96 20.53 1.85
CA ILE A 2 -1.47 19.32 2.53
C ILE A 2 -0.10 19.58 3.15
N PHE A 3 0.05 19.25 4.42
CA PHE A 3 1.25 19.44 5.22
C PHE A 3 1.79 18.10 5.72
N ILE A 4 3.11 18.00 5.83
CA ILE A 4 3.79 16.86 6.44
C ILE A 4 4.08 17.19 7.90
N ILE A 5 3.61 16.35 8.81
CA ILE A 5 3.87 16.50 10.24
C ILE A 5 4.84 15.42 10.67
N LYS A 6 5.95 15.82 11.30
CA LYS A 6 6.89 14.89 11.90
C LYS A 6 6.37 14.45 13.26
N VAL A 7 6.36 13.15 13.48
CA VAL A 7 5.89 12.54 14.72
C VAL A 7 6.93 11.56 15.26
N THR A 8 6.74 11.12 16.49
CA THR A 8 7.54 10.05 17.07
C THR A 8 7.19 8.73 16.41
N THR A 9 8.22 8.00 15.96
CA THR A 9 8.07 6.68 15.33
C THR A 9 7.29 5.71 16.25
N ASN A 10 6.40 4.91 15.67
CA ASN A 10 5.50 3.98 16.37
C ASN A 10 4.42 4.67 17.25
N LYS A 11 4.22 5.98 17.09
CA LYS A 11 3.17 6.77 17.75
C LYS A 11 2.32 7.56 16.75
N GLU A 12 2.41 7.24 15.46
CA GLU A 12 1.69 7.90 14.36
C GLU A 12 0.17 7.81 14.57
N GLU A 13 -0.32 6.64 14.96
CA GLU A 13 -1.75 6.39 15.17
C GLU A 13 -2.33 7.24 16.30
N LYS A 14 -1.60 7.31 17.42
CA LYS A 14 -1.97 8.19 18.54
C LYS A 14 -1.87 9.66 18.16
N ALA A 15 -0.86 10.06 17.39
CA ALA A 15 -0.71 11.43 16.94
C ALA A 15 -1.89 11.86 16.05
N VAL A 16 -2.31 10.98 15.12
CA VAL A 16 -3.50 11.18 14.28
C VAL A 16 -4.75 11.39 15.14
N GLU A 17 -5.01 10.51 16.10
CA GLU A 17 -6.15 10.62 17.01
C GLU A 17 -6.14 11.95 17.77
N MET A 18 -5.00 12.33 18.35
CA MET A 18 -4.88 13.58 19.12
C MET A 18 -5.06 14.84 18.27
N ILE A 19 -4.60 14.83 17.02
CA ILE A 19 -4.77 15.95 16.10
C ILE A 19 -6.23 16.07 15.68
N ALA A 20 -6.88 14.95 15.32
CA ALA A 20 -8.29 14.92 14.96
C ALA A 20 -9.19 15.43 16.11
N ASP A 21 -8.93 14.95 17.32
CA ASP A 21 -9.61 15.39 18.55
C ASP A 21 -9.49 16.90 18.76
N ARG A 22 -8.29 17.45 18.55
CA ARG A 22 -8.01 18.87 18.74
C ARG A 22 -8.70 19.72 17.67
N ALA A 23 -8.63 19.30 16.41
CA ALA A 23 -9.29 19.97 15.30
C ALA A 23 -10.80 20.06 15.52
N GLN A 24 -11.43 18.97 15.97
CA GLN A 24 -12.87 18.98 16.31
C GLN A 24 -13.19 19.88 17.51
N LYS A 25 -12.46 19.72 18.63
CA LYS A 25 -12.72 20.48 19.87
C LYS A 25 -12.59 21.99 19.67
N LYS A 26 -11.67 22.42 18.81
CA LYS A 26 -11.42 23.83 18.52
C LYS A 26 -12.13 24.34 17.27
N SER A 27 -12.84 23.48 16.53
CA SER A 27 -13.48 23.82 15.25
C SER A 27 -12.49 24.50 14.28
N LEU A 28 -11.30 23.92 14.14
CA LEU A 28 -10.26 24.41 13.24
C LEU A 28 -10.57 24.06 11.79
N ASN A 29 -10.03 24.84 10.85
CA ASN A 29 -10.17 24.61 9.41
C ASN A 29 -9.20 23.51 8.93
N THR A 30 -9.27 22.35 9.59
CA THR A 30 -8.51 21.14 9.30
C THR A 30 -9.47 20.10 8.79
N TYR A 31 -9.24 19.62 7.56
CA TYR A 31 -10.18 18.78 6.83
C TYR A 31 -9.90 17.29 7.02
N ALA A 32 -8.61 16.90 7.03
CA ALA A 32 -8.22 15.50 7.14
C ALA A 32 -6.86 15.35 7.83
N VAL A 33 -6.67 14.22 8.53
CA VAL A 33 -5.36 13.80 9.01
C VAL A 33 -5.21 12.30 8.71
N LEU A 34 -4.08 11.89 8.15
CA LEU A 34 -3.88 10.52 7.71
C LEU A 34 -2.47 10.00 8.03
N LYS A 35 -2.39 8.69 8.28
CA LYS A 35 -1.13 7.95 8.39
C LYS A 35 -0.83 7.32 7.02
N PRO A 36 0.08 7.88 6.20
CA PRO A 36 0.39 7.32 4.88
C PRO A 36 1.06 5.94 4.99
N HIS A 37 0.76 5.06 4.04
CA HIS A 37 1.43 3.77 3.95
C HIS A 37 2.89 3.94 3.51
N GLY A 38 3.80 3.16 4.12
CA GLY A 38 5.22 3.17 3.78
C GLY A 38 6.05 4.31 4.41
N MET A 39 5.43 5.27 5.10
CA MET A 39 6.14 6.36 5.77
C MET A 39 6.14 6.16 7.30
N ARG A 40 7.33 6.11 7.90
CA ARG A 40 7.50 5.96 9.36
C ARG A 40 7.91 7.28 10.01
N GLY A 41 7.26 7.65 11.11
CA GLY A 41 7.53 8.89 11.84
C GLY A 41 6.95 10.15 11.20
N TYR A 42 6.01 10.01 10.27
CA TYR A 42 5.36 11.13 9.59
C TYR A 42 3.87 10.83 9.37
N ILE A 43 3.08 11.91 9.33
CA ILE A 43 1.65 11.89 9.01
C ILE A 43 1.34 13.06 8.07
N LEU A 44 0.22 12.99 7.37
CA LEU A 44 -0.25 14.04 6.48
C LEU A 44 -1.44 14.75 7.12
N LEU A 45 -1.48 16.08 7.00
CA LEU A 45 -2.54 16.94 7.52
C LEU A 45 -3.04 17.84 6.39
N GLU A 46 -4.33 17.80 6.13
CA GLU A 46 -4.99 18.71 5.20
C GLU A 46 -5.70 19.82 5.98
N ALA A 47 -5.35 21.08 5.69
CA ALA A 47 -5.96 22.26 6.31
C ALA A 47 -6.11 23.40 5.30
N GLU A 48 -6.98 24.36 5.59
CA GLU A 48 -7.21 25.55 4.76
C GLU A 48 -5.92 26.36 4.56
N ASP A 49 -5.25 26.66 5.66
CA ASP A 49 -4.05 27.47 5.73
C ASP A 49 -3.02 26.90 6.71
N ARG A 50 -1.86 27.55 6.74
CA ARG A 50 -0.74 27.16 7.62
C ARG A 50 -1.04 27.40 9.09
N GLU A 51 -1.82 28.43 9.42
CA GLU A 51 -2.15 28.79 10.80
C GLU A 51 -3.03 27.71 11.45
N SER A 52 -4.06 27.26 10.73
CA SER A 52 -4.94 26.15 11.12
C SER A 52 -4.16 24.86 11.30
N ALA A 53 -3.22 24.58 10.40
CA ALA A 53 -2.33 23.42 10.50
C ALA A 53 -1.44 23.49 11.74
N GLU A 54 -0.80 24.63 12.00
CA GLU A 54 0.07 24.85 13.15
C GLU A 54 -0.72 24.75 14.46
N GLU A 55 -1.92 25.34 14.53
CA GLU A 55 -2.76 25.27 15.70
C GLU A 55 -3.24 23.83 16.00
N SER A 56 -3.52 23.06 14.95
CA SER A 56 -3.94 21.65 15.04
C SER A 56 -2.86 20.75 15.62
N VAL A 57 -1.59 21.09 15.44
CA VAL A 57 -0.45 20.29 15.92
C VAL A 57 0.24 20.89 17.15
N PHE A 58 -0.17 22.08 17.58
CA PHE A 58 0.48 22.83 18.63
C PHE A 58 0.40 22.14 20.00
N ASN A 59 1.57 21.95 20.61
CA ASN A 59 1.74 21.39 21.95
C ASN A 59 1.06 20.02 22.14
N LEU A 60 1.01 19.20 21.08
CA LEU A 60 0.51 17.84 21.15
C LEU A 60 1.64 16.85 21.46
N PRO A 61 1.40 15.87 22.35
CA PRO A 61 2.31 14.76 22.57
C PRO A 61 2.64 14.02 21.27
N TYR A 62 3.88 13.54 21.18
CA TYR A 62 4.40 12.79 20.03
C TYR A 62 4.52 13.55 18.71
N VAL A 63 4.02 14.79 18.64
CA VAL A 63 4.15 15.66 17.47
C VAL A 63 5.38 16.54 17.62
N LYS A 64 6.26 16.51 16.61
CA LYS A 64 7.50 17.32 16.56
C LYS A 64 7.32 18.62 15.78
N GLY A 65 6.28 18.71 14.96
CA GLY A 65 5.92 19.90 14.19
C GLY A 65 5.78 19.65 12.69
N ILE A 66 5.41 20.71 11.98
CA ILE A 66 5.28 20.72 10.52
C ILE A 66 6.67 20.75 9.88
N VAL A 67 6.89 19.94 8.85
CA VAL A 67 8.16 19.88 8.11
C VAL A 67 7.93 20.21 6.65
N GLY A 68 8.85 21.01 6.10
CA GLY A 68 8.90 21.31 4.68
C GLY A 68 7.82 22.30 4.21
N LYS A 69 7.52 22.20 2.93
CA LYS A 69 6.47 22.98 2.25
C LYS A 69 5.20 22.14 2.11
N THR A 70 4.14 22.79 1.66
CA THR A 70 2.92 22.09 1.23
C THR A 70 3.24 21.16 0.07
N ILE A 71 2.58 20.00 0.04
CA ILE A 71 2.72 19.00 -1.02
C ILE A 71 1.43 18.92 -1.83
N GLU A 72 1.56 18.50 -3.09
CA GLU A 72 0.41 18.23 -3.95
C GLU A 72 -0.13 16.81 -3.75
N TYR A 73 -1.43 16.63 -3.98
CA TYR A 73 -2.07 15.30 -3.85
C TYR A 73 -1.43 14.26 -4.79
N ALA A 74 -0.97 14.66 -5.97
CA ALA A 74 -0.30 13.79 -6.93
C ALA A 74 0.96 13.11 -6.34
N GLU A 75 1.68 13.79 -5.43
CA GLU A 75 2.91 13.27 -4.81
C GLU A 75 2.62 12.19 -3.76
N ILE A 76 1.45 12.23 -3.13
CA ILE A 76 1.05 11.31 -2.06
C ILE A 76 0.07 10.24 -2.51
N LYS A 77 -0.43 10.28 -3.74
CA LYS A 77 -1.47 9.38 -4.24
C LYS A 77 -1.16 7.91 -3.95
N ASN A 78 0.05 7.45 -4.31
CA ASN A 78 0.47 6.05 -4.08
C ASN A 78 0.60 5.66 -2.60
N MET A 79 0.69 6.63 -1.69
CA MET A 79 0.79 6.40 -0.25
C MET A 79 -0.57 6.39 0.45
N VAL A 80 -1.55 7.10 -0.12
CA VAL A 80 -2.94 7.19 0.35
C VAL A 80 -3.77 6.06 -0.24
N GLU A 81 -3.57 5.78 -1.53
CA GLU A 81 -4.16 4.68 -2.26
C GLU A 81 -3.06 3.65 -2.51
N PRO A 82 -2.74 2.78 -1.52
CA PRO A 82 -1.91 1.64 -1.83
C PRO A 82 -2.64 0.85 -2.90
N SER A 83 -2.05 0.75 -4.10
CA SER A 83 -2.48 -0.20 -5.09
C SER A 83 -2.20 -1.58 -4.49
N VAL A 84 -3.16 -2.09 -3.72
CA VAL A 84 -3.28 -3.50 -3.46
C VAL A 84 -3.55 -4.06 -4.84
N GLU A 85 -2.50 -4.42 -5.57
CA GLU A 85 -2.62 -5.39 -6.63
C GLU A 85 -3.16 -6.62 -5.92
N ASN A 86 -4.49 -6.72 -5.83
CA ASN A 86 -5.15 -7.95 -5.48
C ASN A 86 -4.76 -8.86 -6.62
N ILE A 87 -3.70 -9.64 -6.41
CA ILE A 87 -3.27 -10.63 -7.37
C ILE A 87 -4.37 -11.68 -7.34
N ASP A 88 -5.40 -11.47 -8.17
CA ASP A 88 -6.46 -12.45 -8.41
C ASP A 88 -5.82 -13.55 -9.26
N ILE A 89 -5.03 -14.39 -8.60
CA ILE A 89 -4.49 -15.60 -9.17
C ILE A 89 -5.64 -16.61 -9.20
N LYS A 90 -5.86 -17.24 -10.35
CA LYS A 90 -6.76 -18.38 -10.49
C LYS A 90 -5.93 -19.66 -10.71
N GLU A 91 -6.52 -20.80 -10.40
CA GLU A 91 -5.93 -22.09 -10.77
C GLU A 91 -5.83 -22.18 -12.30
N GLY A 92 -4.67 -22.58 -12.82
CA GLY A 92 -4.41 -22.61 -14.25
C GLY A 92 -3.65 -21.39 -14.80
N ASP A 93 -3.62 -20.27 -14.07
CA ASP A 93 -2.91 -19.07 -14.52
C ASP A 93 -1.41 -19.31 -14.69
N ILE A 94 -0.82 -18.59 -15.64
CA ILE A 94 0.62 -18.54 -15.79
C ILE A 94 1.13 -17.33 -15.00
N VAL A 95 2.02 -17.62 -14.06
CA VAL A 95 2.68 -16.63 -13.21
C VAL A 95 4.17 -16.60 -13.48
N GLU A 96 4.77 -15.44 -13.27
CA GLU A 96 6.20 -15.20 -13.28
C GLU A 96 6.69 -14.97 -11.84
N MET A 97 7.78 -15.61 -11.49
CA MET A 97 8.39 -15.49 -10.16
C MET A 97 9.10 -14.14 -10.01
N ILE A 98 8.72 -13.34 -9.02
CA ILE A 98 9.35 -12.04 -8.69
C ILE A 98 10.40 -12.20 -7.59
N GLY A 99 10.09 -13.00 -6.56
CA GLY A 99 10.94 -13.17 -5.39
C GLY A 99 11.45 -14.60 -5.24
N SER A 100 12.78 -14.76 -5.14
CA SER A 100 13.59 -15.96 -4.85
C SER A 100 14.72 -16.18 -5.88
N THR A 101 15.46 -17.28 -5.73
CA THR A 101 16.46 -17.79 -6.70
C THR A 101 15.87 -18.04 -8.10
N LEU A 102 14.55 -18.19 -8.21
CA LEU A 102 13.84 -18.52 -9.45
C LEU A 102 13.24 -17.29 -10.15
N LYS A 103 13.76 -16.10 -9.87
CA LYS A 103 13.25 -14.84 -10.45
C LYS A 103 13.24 -14.90 -11.99
N GLY A 104 12.10 -14.57 -12.58
CA GLY A 104 11.88 -14.56 -14.04
C GLY A 104 11.45 -15.91 -14.62
N GLU A 105 11.44 -16.98 -13.82
CA GLU A 105 10.90 -18.26 -14.25
C GLU A 105 9.37 -18.21 -14.37
N LYS A 106 8.84 -18.87 -15.38
CA LYS A 106 7.40 -19.00 -15.63
C LYS A 106 6.89 -20.30 -15.02
N ALA A 107 5.76 -20.21 -14.34
CA ALA A 107 5.13 -21.34 -13.68
C ALA A 107 3.63 -21.34 -13.92
N LYS A 108 3.02 -22.53 -13.98
CA LYS A 108 1.58 -22.70 -14.00
C LYS A 108 1.06 -22.91 -12.58
N VAL A 109 0.00 -22.21 -12.22
CA VAL A 109 -0.65 -22.32 -10.90
C VAL A 109 -1.44 -23.61 -10.84
N LEU A 110 -1.17 -24.44 -9.82
CA LEU A 110 -1.90 -25.68 -9.57
C LEU A 110 -3.02 -25.48 -8.56
N ARG A 111 -2.73 -24.80 -7.45
CA ARG A 111 -3.68 -24.51 -6.37
C ARG A 111 -3.27 -23.29 -5.58
N ILE A 112 -4.24 -22.65 -4.93
CA ILE A 112 -4.02 -21.44 -4.13
C ILE A 112 -4.63 -21.65 -2.74
N ASP A 113 -3.85 -21.36 -1.70
CA ASP A 113 -4.32 -21.30 -0.32
C ASP A 113 -4.42 -19.83 0.10
N LYS A 114 -5.63 -19.26 -0.04
CA LYS A 114 -5.91 -17.87 0.34
C LYS A 114 -5.84 -17.62 1.85
N GLN A 115 -5.98 -18.67 2.68
CA GLN A 115 -5.88 -18.51 4.14
C GLN A 115 -4.43 -18.39 4.60
N LYS A 116 -3.50 -19.03 3.89
CA LYS A 116 -2.07 -19.02 4.20
C LYS A 116 -1.24 -18.07 3.34
N GLU A 117 -1.86 -17.40 2.37
CA GLU A 117 -1.19 -16.54 1.39
C GLU A 117 -0.09 -17.29 0.59
N GLU A 118 -0.37 -18.57 0.28
CA GLU A 118 0.53 -19.45 -0.45
C GLU A 118 -0.08 -19.91 -1.79
N VAL A 119 0.76 -20.03 -2.82
CA VAL A 119 0.41 -20.59 -4.11
C VAL A 119 1.33 -21.76 -4.43
N VAL A 120 0.76 -22.84 -4.96
CA VAL A 120 1.53 -23.99 -5.44
C VAL A 120 1.60 -23.94 -6.95
N VAL A 121 2.81 -23.89 -7.47
CA VAL A 121 3.08 -23.72 -8.89
C VAL A 121 3.94 -24.84 -9.44
N SER A 122 3.87 -25.05 -10.75
CA SER A 122 4.72 -25.97 -11.50
C SER A 122 5.50 -25.20 -12.57
N LEU A 123 6.84 -25.29 -12.55
CA LEU A 123 7.71 -24.57 -13.48
C LEU A 123 7.54 -25.11 -14.91
N LEU A 124 7.31 -24.21 -15.87
CA LEU A 124 7.13 -24.58 -17.28
C LEU A 124 8.46 -24.95 -17.98
N GLY A 125 9.59 -24.48 -17.45
CA GLY A 125 10.93 -24.78 -17.99
C GLY A 125 11.54 -26.11 -17.50
N SER A 126 10.83 -26.87 -16.66
CA SER A 126 11.36 -28.10 -16.06
C SER A 126 10.95 -29.34 -16.86
N VAL A 127 11.91 -30.25 -17.12
CA VAL A 127 11.66 -31.54 -17.80
C VAL A 127 10.75 -32.46 -16.95
N VAL A 128 10.74 -32.24 -15.63
CA VAL A 128 9.88 -32.94 -14.68
C VAL A 128 9.03 -31.91 -13.92
N PRO A 129 7.69 -32.00 -13.93
CA PRO A 129 6.83 -31.06 -13.22
C PRO A 129 6.86 -31.34 -11.72
N LEU A 130 7.70 -30.62 -10.98
CA LEU A 130 7.69 -30.65 -9.51
C LEU A 130 6.82 -29.50 -8.97
N PRO A 131 5.86 -29.79 -8.08
CA PRO A 131 5.07 -28.75 -7.43
C PRO A 131 5.91 -28.06 -6.35
N ILE A 132 5.96 -26.72 -6.39
CA ILE A 132 6.68 -25.89 -5.41
C ILE A 132 5.70 -24.93 -4.77
N THR A 133 5.75 -24.79 -3.44
CA THR A 133 4.94 -23.82 -2.68
C THR A 133 5.73 -22.53 -2.47
N ILE A 134 5.09 -21.41 -2.77
CA ILE A 134 5.67 -20.06 -2.69
C ILE A 134 4.63 -19.07 -2.17
N LYS A 135 5.08 -17.93 -1.67
CA LYS A 135 4.18 -16.85 -1.23
C LYS A 135 3.53 -16.15 -2.43
N ILE A 136 2.28 -15.74 -2.26
CA ILE A 136 1.51 -14.99 -3.27
C ILE A 136 2.21 -13.66 -3.62
N ASP A 137 2.84 -12.98 -2.67
CA ASP A 137 3.59 -11.73 -2.93
C ASP A 137 4.80 -11.91 -3.87
N ASN A 138 5.30 -13.15 -4.01
CA ASN A 138 6.49 -13.44 -4.82
C ASN A 138 6.15 -13.83 -6.26
N VAL A 139 4.89 -13.70 -6.69
CA VAL A 139 4.46 -14.05 -8.06
C VAL A 139 3.73 -12.90 -8.73
N ARG A 140 3.89 -12.80 -10.05
CA ARG A 140 3.17 -11.87 -10.91
C ARG A 140 2.38 -12.66 -11.95
N VAL A 141 1.08 -12.43 -12.08
CA VAL A 141 0.30 -13.06 -13.15
C VAL A 141 0.72 -12.46 -14.50
N ILE A 142 1.12 -13.32 -15.44
CA ILE A 142 1.49 -12.92 -16.81
C ILE A 142 0.42 -13.32 -17.83
N ARG A 143 -0.38 -14.35 -17.55
CA ARG A 143 -1.50 -14.77 -18.40
C ARG A 143 -2.58 -15.39 -17.53
N ARG A 144 -3.79 -14.82 -17.57
CA ARG A 144 -4.98 -15.46 -17.03
C ARG A 144 -5.46 -16.49 -18.05
N ASP A 145 -5.78 -17.69 -17.60
CA ASP A 145 -6.42 -18.70 -18.45
C ASP A 145 -7.91 -18.35 -18.55
N GLU A 146 -8.21 -17.24 -19.23
CA GLU A 146 -9.55 -16.92 -19.70
C GLU A 146 -9.60 -17.26 -21.19
N HIS A 147 -10.38 -18.30 -21.47
CA HIS A 147 -11.06 -18.49 -22.74
C HIS A 147 -11.98 -17.27 -22.94
N GLU A 148 -11.43 -16.13 -23.31
CA GLU A 148 -12.18 -15.05 -23.94
C GLU A 148 -11.96 -15.18 -25.45
N ALA A 149 -13.02 -15.63 -26.11
CA ALA A 149 -13.21 -15.47 -27.53
C ALA A 149 -13.48 -13.98 -27.83
N GLU A 150 -12.77 -13.45 -28.81
CA GLU A 150 -13.01 -12.27 -29.66
C GLU A 150 -11.83 -12.37 -30.68
N ASP A 151 -11.96 -12.78 -31.95
CA ASP A 151 -12.95 -12.42 -32.98
C ASP A 151 -13.33 -10.94 -32.88
N GLU A 152 -12.67 -10.13 -33.73
CA GLU A 152 -12.87 -8.72 -34.13
C GLU A 152 -11.48 -8.03 -34.18
N GLU A 153 -10.83 -7.69 -35.31
CA GLU A 153 -11.07 -7.68 -36.75
C GLU A 153 -9.74 -7.97 -37.49
#